data_AF-A0A8T6YER2-F1
#
_entry.id   AF-A0A8T6YER2-F1
#
_cell.length_a   1.000
_cell.length_b   1.000
_cell.length_c   1.000
_cell.angle_alpha   90.00
_cell.angle_beta   90.00
_cell.angle_gamma   90.00
#
_symmetry.space_group_name_H-M   'P 1'
#
loop_
_entity.id
_entity.type
_entity.pdbx_description
1 polymer ?
#
loop_
_entity_poly.entity_id
_entity_poly.type
_entity_poly.pdbx_seq_one_letter_code
_entity_poly.pdbx_strand_id
1 'polypeptide(L)'
;MALKDDDYREILKDMRNSLRHAGLGGIDERIISELHGSQGPFYDLVYYLKLLIDEIALGGDEQIKNVLRRVRSSVETDSGHLIDGIEIQLSPEESDRYRTNKLVFGPDPALQEIVTDLRSVIEEIKEDHYNEANPDRGFKR
;
A
#
# COMPACT_ATOMS: atom_id res chain seq x y z
N MET A 1 -0.21 -9.42 -23.65
CA MET A 1 1.15 -9.82 -24.08
C MET A 1 1.80 -10.36 -22.82
N ALA A 2 2.18 -11.63 -22.78
CA ALA A 2 2.64 -12.26 -21.53
C ALA A 2 3.98 -11.65 -21.09
N LEU A 3 4.10 -11.37 -19.79
CA LEU A 3 5.30 -10.81 -19.16
C LEU A 3 6.37 -11.88 -18.96
N LYS A 4 7.61 -11.57 -19.34
CA LYS A 4 8.78 -12.44 -19.17
C LYS A 4 9.61 -12.01 -17.95
N ASP A 5 10.59 -12.85 -17.61
CA ASP A 5 11.55 -12.57 -16.52
C ASP A 5 12.18 -11.18 -16.57
N ASP A 6 12.58 -10.70 -17.75
CA ASP A 6 13.15 -9.37 -17.90
C ASP A 6 12.11 -8.25 -17.70
N ASP A 7 10.85 -8.50 -18.06
CA ASP A 7 9.75 -7.56 -17.82
C ASP A 7 9.49 -7.43 -16.31
N TYR A 8 9.49 -8.53 -15.56
CA TYR A 8 9.33 -8.47 -14.09
C TYR A 8 10.48 -7.69 -13.41
N ARG A 9 11.72 -7.82 -13.92
CA ARG A 9 12.87 -7.06 -13.41
C ARG A 9 12.75 -5.58 -13.68
N GLU A 10 12.39 -5.20 -14.90
CA GLU A 10 12.25 -3.78 -15.25
C GLU A 10 11.07 -3.14 -14.49
N ILE A 11 9.93 -3.83 -14.36
CA ILE A 11 8.81 -3.36 -13.53
C ILE A 11 9.26 -3.13 -12.09
N LEU A 12 9.93 -4.12 -11.47
CA LEU A 12 10.42 -4.00 -10.11
C LEU A 12 11.37 -2.80 -9.97
N LYS A 13 12.31 -2.63 -10.90
CA LYS A 13 13.27 -1.53 -10.91
C LYS A 13 12.59 -0.18 -11.05
N ASP A 14 11.61 -0.05 -11.94
CA ASP A 14 10.87 1.19 -12.16
C ASP A 14 10.01 1.59 -10.95
N MET A 15 9.39 0.61 -10.29
CA MET A 15 8.65 0.85 -9.06
C MET A 15 9.56 1.35 -7.93
N ARG A 16 10.71 0.69 -7.74
CA ARG A 16 11.70 1.10 -6.75
C ARG A 16 12.23 2.50 -7.01
N ASN A 17 12.49 2.83 -8.28
CA ASN A 17 12.87 4.17 -8.69
C ASN A 17 11.77 5.17 -8.36
N SER A 18 10.52 4.86 -8.66
CA SER A 18 9.36 5.74 -8.40
C SER A 18 9.20 6.02 -6.90
N LEU A 19 9.32 5.00 -6.03
CA LEU A 19 9.29 5.17 -4.58
C LEU A 19 10.41 6.09 -4.06
N ARG A 20 11.63 5.95 -4.60
CA ARG A 20 12.75 6.83 -4.24
C ARG A 20 12.49 8.28 -4.67
N HIS A 21 11.97 8.50 -5.88
CA HIS A 21 11.61 9.84 -6.35
C HIS A 21 10.46 10.46 -5.54
N ALA A 22 9.55 9.64 -5.01
CA ALA A 22 8.50 10.07 -4.10
C ALA A 22 8.99 10.35 -2.66
N GLY A 23 10.29 10.20 -2.38
CA GLY A 23 10.87 10.38 -1.04
C GLY A 23 10.65 9.20 -0.09
N LEU A 24 10.14 8.08 -0.60
CA LEU A 24 9.85 6.85 0.14
C LEU A 24 11.00 5.84 0.09
N GLY A 25 12.23 6.29 -0.15
CA GLY A 25 13.41 5.43 -0.26
C GLY A 25 13.67 4.58 0.99
N GLY A 26 13.33 5.08 2.18
CA GLY A 26 13.44 4.29 3.42
C GLY A 26 12.46 3.11 3.50
N ILE A 27 11.33 3.17 2.80
CA ILE A 27 10.40 2.03 2.67
C ILE A 27 11.00 0.99 1.73
N ASP A 28 11.55 1.42 0.57
CA ASP A 28 12.25 0.53 -0.37
C ASP A 28 13.40 -0.23 0.31
N GLU A 29 14.23 0.46 1.10
CA GLU A 29 15.35 -0.16 1.80
C GLU A 29 14.93 -1.21 2.83
N ARG A 30 13.83 -0.96 3.57
CA ARG A 30 13.28 -1.94 4.51
C ARG A 30 12.75 -3.18 3.79
N ILE A 31 11.91 -2.98 2.78
CA ILE A 31 11.35 -4.09 1.99
C ILE A 31 12.47 -4.96 1.41
N ILE A 32 13.50 -4.34 0.83
CA ILE A 32 14.63 -5.07 0.23
C ILE A 32 15.44 -5.83 1.27
N SER A 33 15.57 -5.30 2.49
CA SER A 33 16.26 -5.99 3.58
C SER A 33 15.52 -7.25 4.05
N GLU A 34 14.19 -7.27 3.91
CA GLU A 34 13.34 -8.42 4.23
C GLU A 34 13.22 -9.43 3.08
N LEU A 35 13.53 -9.01 1.85
CA LEU A 35 13.45 -9.82 0.65
C LEU A 35 14.62 -10.83 0.60
N HIS A 36 14.49 -11.95 1.33
CA HIS A 36 15.47 -13.02 1.35
C HIS A 36 15.18 -14.12 0.32
N GLY A 37 16.15 -14.40 -0.56
CA GLY A 37 16.17 -15.60 -1.39
C GLY A 37 15.19 -15.58 -2.57
N SER A 38 15.66 -15.10 -3.72
CA SER A 38 14.91 -15.11 -4.98
C SER A 38 14.65 -16.54 -5.47
N GLN A 39 13.39 -16.92 -5.66
CA GLN A 39 12.99 -18.06 -6.52
C GLN A 39 12.86 -17.68 -8.01
N GLY A 40 13.18 -16.42 -8.35
CA GLY A 40 13.16 -15.88 -9.71
C GLY A 40 12.50 -14.49 -9.78
N PRO A 41 12.68 -13.75 -10.89
CA PRO A 41 12.24 -12.36 -11.02
C PRO A 41 10.74 -12.12 -10.80
N PHE A 42 9.89 -13.07 -11.22
CA PHE A 42 8.46 -13.05 -10.95
C PHE A 42 8.18 -13.01 -9.43
N TYR A 43 8.81 -13.90 -8.66
CA TYR A 43 8.62 -13.98 -7.22
C TYR A 43 9.14 -12.74 -6.51
N ASP A 44 10.26 -12.19 -6.96
CA ASP A 44 10.83 -10.96 -6.41
C ASP A 44 9.85 -9.79 -6.54
N LEU A 45 9.24 -9.61 -7.71
CA LEU A 45 8.23 -8.58 -7.93
C LEU A 45 6.99 -8.80 -7.04
N VAL A 46 6.46 -10.01 -7.01
CA VAL A 46 5.25 -10.32 -6.21
C VAL A 46 5.51 -10.14 -4.72
N TYR A 47 6.67 -10.57 -4.20
CA TYR A 47 7.01 -10.38 -2.79
C TYR A 47 7.22 -8.91 -2.46
N TYR A 48 7.90 -8.16 -3.33
CA TYR A 48 8.07 -6.73 -3.15
C TYR A 48 6.72 -6.00 -3.05
N LEU A 49 5.77 -6.31 -3.95
CA LEU A 49 4.43 -5.71 -3.93
C LEU A 49 3.65 -6.06 -2.66
N LYS A 50 3.75 -7.29 -2.16
CA LYS A 50 3.12 -7.69 -0.90
C LYS A 50 3.69 -6.94 0.30
N LEU A 51 5.01 -6.86 0.41
CA LEU A 51 5.67 -6.13 1.48
C LEU A 51 5.38 -4.61 1.40
N LEU A 52 5.23 -4.07 0.19
CA LEU A 52 4.79 -2.68 0.00
C LEU A 52 3.35 -2.46 0.49
N ILE A 53 2.43 -3.38 0.21
CA ILE A 53 1.07 -3.35 0.77
C ILE A 53 1.13 -3.38 2.30
N ASP A 54 1.97 -4.24 2.87
CA ASP A 54 2.11 -4.37 4.32
C ASP A 54 2.71 -3.08 4.93
N GLU A 55 3.71 -2.47 4.30
CA GLU A 55 4.28 -1.17 4.74
C GLU A 55 3.25 -0.02 4.63
N ILE A 56 2.43 0.02 3.58
CA ILE A 56 1.35 1.01 3.43
C ILE A 56 0.29 0.79 4.53
N ALA A 57 -0.08 -0.47 4.78
CA ALA A 57 -1.00 -0.83 5.84
C ALA A 57 -0.42 -0.46 7.22
N LEU A 58 0.83 -0.80 7.53
CA LEU A 58 1.47 -0.53 8.81
C LEU A 58 1.70 0.98 9.05
N GLY A 59 2.14 1.71 8.01
CA GLY A 59 2.38 3.15 8.06
C GLY A 59 1.09 3.97 8.27
N GLY A 60 -0.03 3.51 7.71
CA GLY A 60 -1.34 4.13 7.89
C GLY A 60 -2.07 3.68 9.16
N ASP A 61 -2.09 2.37 9.44
CA ASP A 61 -2.97 1.81 10.48
C ASP A 61 -2.35 1.75 11.88
N GLU A 62 -1.08 1.38 12.09
CA GLU A 62 -0.64 1.11 13.48
C GLU A 62 -0.49 2.36 14.34
N GLN A 63 0.05 3.44 13.78
CA GLN A 63 0.21 4.69 14.51
C GLN A 63 -1.16 5.35 14.75
N ILE A 64 -2.01 5.40 13.73
CA ILE A 64 -3.36 5.96 13.83
C ILE A 64 -4.24 5.09 14.72
N LYS A 65 -4.22 3.76 14.61
CA LYS A 65 -4.96 2.87 15.53
C LYS A 65 -4.48 3.01 16.96
N ASN A 66 -3.18 3.16 17.22
CA ASN A 66 -2.68 3.37 18.58
C ASN A 66 -3.12 4.72 19.15
N VAL A 67 -3.11 5.78 18.35
CA VAL A 67 -3.64 7.10 18.74
C VAL A 67 -5.15 7.00 18.98
N LEU A 68 -5.92 6.49 18.02
CA LEU A 68 -7.38 6.31 18.14
C LEU A 68 -7.76 5.41 19.32
N ARG A 69 -7.00 4.34 19.60
CA ARG A 69 -7.20 3.48 20.77
C ARG A 69 -6.99 4.25 22.07
N ARG A 70 -5.95 5.08 22.16
CA ARG A 70 -5.73 5.96 23.33
C ARG A 70 -6.86 6.98 23.47
N VAL A 71 -7.28 7.62 22.38
CA VAL A 71 -8.40 8.56 22.40
C VAL A 71 -9.70 7.87 22.84
N ARG A 72 -10.03 6.69 22.30
CA ARG A 72 -11.19 5.88 22.73
C ARG A 72 -11.15 5.51 24.21
N SER A 73 -9.96 5.31 24.79
CA SER A 73 -9.82 5.04 26.22
C SER A 73 -9.92 6.28 27.11
N SER A 74 -9.88 7.47 26.52
CA SER A 74 -9.84 8.76 27.25
C SER A 74 -11.01 9.68 26.93
N VAL A 75 -11.81 9.37 25.91
CA VAL A 75 -12.94 10.18 25.44
C VAL A 75 -14.11 9.26 25.13
N GLU A 76 -15.19 9.39 25.90
CA GLU A 76 -16.49 8.81 25.56
C GLU A 76 -17.20 9.73 24.57
N THR A 77 -17.75 9.19 23.49
CA THR A 77 -18.60 9.97 22.58
C THR A 77 -20.01 10.00 23.14
N ASP A 78 -20.69 11.14 23.07
CA ASP A 78 -22.10 11.27 23.50
C ASP A 78 -23.05 10.30 22.78
N SER A 79 -22.62 9.80 21.62
CA SER A 79 -23.36 8.84 20.78
C SER A 79 -23.11 7.36 21.11
N GLY A 80 -22.10 7.04 21.94
CA GLY A 80 -21.67 5.66 22.20
C GLY A 80 -21.00 4.95 21.02
N HIS A 81 -20.79 5.65 19.89
CA HIS A 81 -20.06 5.12 18.75
C HIS A 81 -18.55 5.25 18.94
N LEU A 82 -17.82 4.29 18.38
CA LEU A 82 -16.37 4.27 18.38
C LEU A 82 -15.81 5.38 17.49
N ILE A 83 -14.84 6.13 17.99
CA ILE A 83 -14.10 7.14 17.22
C ILE A 83 -13.32 6.45 16.11
N ASP A 84 -13.67 6.68 14.86
CA ASP A 84 -13.07 6.13 13.64
C ASP A 84 -12.00 7.05 13.02
N GLY A 85 -11.98 8.33 13.41
CA GLY A 85 -10.97 9.31 13.01
C GLY A 85 -11.03 10.58 13.86
N ILE A 86 -10.05 11.47 13.64
CA ILE A 86 -9.97 12.80 14.24
C ILE A 86 -9.93 13.82 13.10
N GLU A 87 -10.92 14.72 13.06
CA GLU A 87 -10.89 15.88 12.18
C GLU A 87 -10.52 17.12 12.99
N ILE A 88 -9.47 17.82 12.57
CA ILE A 88 -9.05 19.09 13.14
C ILE A 88 -9.40 20.19 12.14
N GLN A 89 -10.31 21.09 12.51
CA GLN A 89 -10.60 22.29 11.73
C GLN A 89 -9.46 23.29 11.90
N LEU A 90 -8.93 23.79 10.79
CA LEU A 90 -7.85 24.76 10.81
C LEU A 90 -8.41 26.18 10.89
N SER A 91 -7.67 27.07 11.58
CA SER A 91 -7.97 28.50 11.53
C SER A 91 -7.75 29.06 10.11
N PRO A 92 -8.28 30.24 9.78
CA PRO A 92 -8.06 30.85 8.46
C PRO A 92 -6.58 31.03 8.10
N GLU A 93 -5.74 31.44 9.07
CA GLU A 93 -4.29 31.60 8.88
C GLU A 93 -3.60 30.26 8.58
N GLU A 94 -3.99 29.20 9.28
CA GLU A 94 -3.46 27.86 9.05
C GLU A 94 -3.96 27.26 7.73
N SER A 95 -5.21 27.58 7.36
CA SER A 95 -5.81 27.08 6.12
C SER A 95 -5.08 27.62 4.89
N ASP A 96 -4.72 28.91 4.91
CA ASP A 96 -3.89 29.52 3.88
C ASP A 96 -2.48 28.91 3.82
N ARG A 97 -1.90 28.61 5.00
CA ARG A 97 -0.56 28.01 5.09
C ARG A 97 -0.52 26.57 4.56
N TYR A 98 -1.52 25.76 4.88
CA TYR A 98 -1.57 24.34 4.53
C TYR A 98 -2.42 24.04 3.30
N ARG A 99 -3.06 25.06 2.70
CA ARG A 99 -3.97 24.94 1.54
C ARG A 99 -5.09 23.93 1.73
N THR A 100 -5.52 23.73 2.96
CA THR A 100 -6.65 22.87 3.35
C THR A 100 -7.33 23.49 4.54
N ASN A 101 -8.64 23.31 4.68
CA ASN A 101 -9.40 23.87 5.81
C ASN A 101 -9.48 22.89 7.00
N LYS A 102 -8.95 21.68 6.81
CA LYS A 102 -8.99 20.61 7.81
C LYS A 102 -7.86 19.62 7.64
N LEU A 103 -7.48 19.01 8.76
CA LEU A 103 -6.61 17.83 8.82
C LEU A 103 -7.44 16.65 9.31
N VAL A 104 -7.43 15.56 8.55
CA VAL A 104 -8.13 14.33 8.91
C VAL A 104 -7.10 13.27 9.26
N PHE A 105 -7.17 12.75 10.48
CA PHE A 105 -6.36 11.65 10.97
C PHE A 105 -7.25 10.43 11.19
N GLY A 106 -7.26 9.52 10.25
CA GLY A 106 -8.08 8.32 10.26
C GLY A 106 -7.60 7.33 9.20
N PRO A 107 -8.26 6.16 9.06
CA PRO A 107 -8.01 5.28 7.92
C PRO A 107 -8.23 6.08 6.64
N ASP A 108 -7.17 6.26 5.86
CA ASP A 108 -7.22 7.03 4.62
C ASP A 108 -7.85 6.16 3.52
N PRO A 109 -9.05 6.50 3.02
CA PRO A 109 -9.70 5.74 1.96
C PRO A 109 -8.86 5.69 0.69
N ALA A 110 -8.03 6.70 0.41
CA ALA A 110 -7.12 6.69 -0.74
C ALA A 110 -6.00 5.65 -0.56
N LEU A 111 -5.51 5.45 0.68
CA LEU A 111 -4.54 4.37 0.95
C LEU A 111 -5.19 2.99 0.81
N GLN A 112 -6.46 2.85 1.18
CA GLN A 112 -7.20 1.59 1.00
C GLN A 112 -7.46 1.29 -0.49
N GLU A 113 -7.73 2.33 -1.29
CA GLU A 113 -7.86 2.22 -2.75
C GLU A 113 -6.52 1.77 -3.37
N ILE A 114 -5.40 2.39 -2.98
CA ILE A 114 -4.05 2.00 -3.43
C ILE A 114 -3.74 0.54 -3.05
N VAL A 115 -4.09 0.11 -1.83
CA VAL A 115 -3.92 -1.29 -1.42
C VAL A 115 -4.77 -2.24 -2.27
N THR A 116 -6.00 -1.85 -2.59
CA THR A 116 -6.89 -2.63 -3.46
C THR A 116 -6.32 -2.75 -4.87
N ASP A 117 -5.86 -1.65 -5.44
CA ASP A 117 -5.27 -1.62 -6.77
C ASP A 117 -4.01 -2.48 -6.85
N LEU A 118 -3.11 -2.36 -5.86
CA LEU A 118 -1.90 -3.19 -5.79
C LEU A 118 -2.23 -4.68 -5.68
N ARG A 119 -3.31 -5.05 -4.97
CA ARG A 119 -3.76 -6.45 -4.93
C ARG A 119 -4.28 -6.92 -6.29
N SER A 120 -5.03 -6.08 -7.01
CA SER A 120 -5.49 -6.40 -8.36
C SER A 120 -4.31 -6.66 -9.30
N VAL A 121 -3.31 -5.77 -9.27
CA VAL A 121 -2.09 -5.91 -10.07
C VAL A 121 -1.33 -7.20 -9.75
N ILE A 122 -1.22 -7.58 -8.47
CA ILE A 122 -0.60 -8.86 -8.08
C ILE A 122 -1.35 -10.04 -8.68
N GLU A 123 -2.68 -10.04 -8.64
CA GLU A 123 -3.48 -11.14 -9.20
C GLU A 123 -3.37 -11.22 -10.72
N GLU A 124 -3.41 -10.08 -11.43
CA GLU A 124 -3.18 -10.03 -12.88
C GLU A 124 -1.80 -10.59 -13.26
N ILE A 125 -0.75 -10.17 -12.56
CA ILE A 125 0.63 -10.66 -12.78
C ILE A 125 0.72 -12.18 -12.54
N LYS A 126 0.05 -12.71 -11.51
CA LYS A 126 0.00 -14.15 -11.25
C LYS A 126 -0.75 -14.90 -12.33
N GLU A 127 -1.92 -14.40 -12.74
CA GLU A 127 -2.73 -15.04 -13.78
C GLU A 127 -1.96 -15.13 -15.09
N ASP A 128 -1.32 -14.05 -15.53
CA ASP A 128 -0.48 -14.04 -16.72
C ASP A 128 0.67 -15.05 -16.63
N HIS A 129 1.38 -15.09 -15.48
CA HIS A 129 2.48 -16.03 -15.26
C HIS A 129 2.02 -17.51 -15.27
N TYR A 130 0.89 -17.83 -14.63
CA TYR A 130 0.38 -19.20 -14.58
C TYR A 130 -0.25 -19.67 -15.90
N ASN A 131 -0.86 -18.76 -16.65
CA ASN A 131 -1.41 -19.05 -17.98
C ASN A 131 -0.29 -19.35 -18.99
N GLU A 132 0.89 -18.75 -18.84
CA GLU A 132 2.07 -19.07 -19.62
C GLU A 132 2.69 -20.42 -19.20
N ALA A 133 2.75 -20.71 -17.90
CA ALA A 133 3.30 -21.96 -17.38
C ALA A 133 2.43 -23.20 -17.67
N ASN A 134 1.14 -23.02 -18.00
CA ASN A 134 0.19 -24.10 -18.34
C ASN A 134 -0.76 -23.70 -19.49
N PRO A 135 -0.31 -23.71 -20.75
CA PRO A 135 -1.13 -23.29 -21.90
C PRO A 135 -2.35 -24.20 -22.15
N ASP A 136 -2.38 -25.42 -21.62
CA ASP A 136 -3.44 -26.42 -21.84
C ASP A 136 -4.69 -26.25 -20.95
N ARG A 137 -4.71 -25.31 -20.00
CA ARG A 137 -5.94 -25.03 -19.21
C ARG A 137 -6.97 -24.15 -19.95
N GLY A 138 -6.62 -23.62 -21.12
CA GLY A 138 -7.51 -22.79 -21.94
C GLY A 138 -8.57 -23.53 -22.77
N PHE A 139 -8.55 -24.87 -22.83
CA PHE A 139 -9.48 -25.66 -23.64
C PHE A 139 -10.13 -26.81 -22.86
N LYS A 140 -10.98 -26.49 -21.88
CA LYS A 140 -12.14 -27.34 -21.56
C LYS A 140 -13.35 -26.46 -21.29
N ARG A 141 -14.13 -26.23 -22.35
CA ARG A 141 -15.56 -25.94 -22.27
C ARG A 141 -16.31 -27.26 -22.22
#